data_AF-A0AA39WFB1-F1
#
_entry.id   AF-A0AA39WFB1-F1
#
_cell.length_a   1.000
_cell.length_b   1.000
_cell.length_c   1.000
_cell.angle_alpha   90.00
_cell.angle_beta   90.00
_cell.angle_gamma   90.00
#
_symmetry.space_group_name_H-M   'P 1'
#
loop_
_entity.id
_entity.type
_entity.pdbx_description
1 polymer ?
#
loop_
_entity_poly.entity_id
_entity_poly.type
_entity_poly.pdbx_seq_one_letter_code
_entity_poly.pdbx_strand_id
1 'polypeptide(L)'
;MKSPIPDYLKQVLEQIRDQDGGAPADYIETLAKADTSRLAVALAMVDGQVYSAGDDSVEFSIQSISKAFVYAIAIEDAGLDAVLAKIGVEPSGDAFNKLSLERGSNRPMNPMINAGAITAHSLVIGPNATAEKRTERILSVLSRLAGRQLSVDEEVYQAELRDADRNMGIGYMLKAAGIIACDPREAVTGYIRQCSINVNVRDLAMMSATLCNAGIHPVTGESIIPQTSVRQVLSVMTTCGMYDAAGSWVSRIGIPAKSGVAGAIIGALPGQVGLATFSPRLDERGNSVRGVKICERLSSDMGLHMMDVSQIAVATVRTSMATIINSGPDAHTENCNRLVAIFSMRGVVRFGGSERLTRAIVRELDAPNPEDPGSGRAHDACAVVLSLHEVFSLSPVAKRVIHEDIFRLVKEGRFVVAIDPGNVLQIDREKAGEKFKVVKTEEQARNEIGGTGCQAVAQSNDW
;
A
#
# COMPACT_ATOMS: atom_id res chain seq x y z
N MET A 1 29.84 -3.11 -7.07
CA MET A 1 29.58 -3.08 -5.61
C MET A 1 28.30 -3.85 -5.34
N LYS A 2 28.23 -4.68 -4.28
CA LYS A 2 26.99 -5.36 -3.88
C LYS A 2 26.18 -4.43 -2.96
N SER A 3 24.85 -4.56 -2.93
CA SER A 3 24.01 -3.85 -1.96
C SER A 3 24.41 -4.24 -0.53
N PRO A 4 24.50 -3.30 0.43
CA PRO A 4 24.82 -3.60 1.82
C PRO A 4 23.63 -4.19 2.61
N ILE A 5 22.41 -4.13 2.07
CA ILE A 5 21.19 -4.54 2.79
C ILE A 5 21.23 -6.02 3.22
N PRO A 6 21.61 -7.00 2.37
CA PRO A 6 21.71 -8.40 2.80
C PRO A 6 22.72 -8.64 3.94
N ASP A 7 23.82 -7.90 3.97
CA ASP A 7 24.84 -8.04 5.01
C ASP A 7 24.35 -7.46 6.35
N TYR A 8 23.63 -6.33 6.30
CA TYR A 8 22.91 -5.81 7.47
C TYR A 8 21.84 -6.80 7.99
N LEU A 9 21.04 -7.41 7.10
CA LEU A 9 20.04 -8.41 7.51
C LEU A 9 20.71 -9.61 8.22
N LYS A 10 21.83 -10.12 7.71
CA LYS A 10 22.61 -11.18 8.37
C LYS A 10 23.09 -10.74 9.75
N GLN A 11 23.62 -9.53 9.87
CA GLN A 11 24.09 -8.99 11.15
C GLN A 11 22.95 -8.91 12.18
N VAL A 12 21.74 -8.48 11.76
CA VAL A 12 20.56 -8.47 12.62
C VAL A 12 20.21 -9.90 13.08
N LEU A 13 20.22 -10.87 12.17
CA LEU A 13 19.94 -12.27 12.52
C LEU A 13 20.98 -12.84 13.50
N GLU A 14 22.27 -12.57 13.29
CA GLU A 14 23.34 -13.01 14.18
C GLU A 14 23.19 -12.46 15.59
N GLN A 15 22.87 -11.17 15.74
CA GLN A 15 22.73 -10.53 17.04
C GLN A 15 21.49 -10.98 17.83
N ILE A 16 20.49 -11.51 17.16
CA ILE A 16 19.24 -11.99 17.78
C ILE A 16 19.22 -13.52 17.88
N ARG A 17 20.19 -14.21 17.26
CA ARG A 17 20.23 -15.69 17.17
C ARG A 17 20.15 -16.35 18.54
N ASP A 18 20.79 -15.83 19.58
CA ASP A 18 20.79 -16.47 20.90
C ASP A 18 19.57 -16.08 21.78
N GLN A 19 18.62 -15.30 21.25
CA GLN A 19 17.37 -14.96 21.95
C GLN A 19 16.35 -16.09 21.84
N ASP A 20 16.64 -17.21 22.50
CA ASP A 20 15.84 -18.44 22.54
C ASP A 20 14.61 -18.39 23.48
N GLY A 21 14.12 -17.20 23.82
CA GLY A 21 12.91 -17.08 24.66
C GLY A 21 11.68 -17.69 23.99
N GLY A 22 10.67 -18.03 24.81
CA GLY A 22 9.39 -18.54 24.32
C GLY A 22 9.39 -20.02 23.95
N ALA A 23 8.29 -20.47 23.32
CA ALA A 23 8.10 -21.85 22.88
C ALA A 23 7.29 -21.92 21.57
N PRO A 24 7.41 -22.98 20.76
CA PRO A 24 6.51 -23.22 19.64
C PRO A 24 5.04 -23.32 20.06
N ALA A 25 4.13 -23.14 19.12
CA ALA A 25 2.72 -23.46 19.35
C ALA A 25 2.55 -24.96 19.63
N ASP A 26 1.98 -25.30 20.77
CA ASP A 26 1.85 -26.68 21.28
C ASP A 26 0.52 -27.35 20.90
N TYR A 27 -0.51 -26.56 20.61
CA TYR A 27 -1.86 -27.05 20.29
C TYR A 27 -2.01 -27.60 18.86
N ILE A 28 -1.01 -27.46 17.99
CA ILE A 28 -0.96 -28.12 16.68
C ILE A 28 0.29 -29.00 16.67
N GLU A 29 0.10 -30.32 16.59
CA GLU A 29 1.18 -31.31 16.71
C GLU A 29 2.37 -31.03 15.77
N THR A 30 2.08 -30.67 14.51
CA THR A 30 3.12 -30.36 13.51
C THR A 30 3.92 -29.12 13.87
N LEU A 31 3.29 -28.09 14.45
CA LEU A 31 3.98 -26.86 14.89
C LEU A 31 4.75 -27.06 16.19
N ALA A 32 4.24 -27.93 17.09
CA ALA A 32 4.91 -28.25 18.35
C ALA A 32 6.28 -28.92 18.12
N LYS A 33 6.44 -29.61 16.98
CA LYS A 33 7.67 -30.28 16.57
C LYS A 33 8.55 -29.43 15.64
N ALA A 34 8.21 -28.16 15.43
CA ALA A 34 8.96 -27.28 14.53
C ALA A 34 10.42 -27.10 14.98
N ASP A 35 11.33 -27.04 14.00
CA ASP A 35 12.76 -26.77 14.25
C ASP A 35 12.96 -25.33 14.74
N THR A 36 13.13 -25.18 16.06
CA THR A 36 13.26 -23.85 16.69
C THR A 36 14.57 -23.11 16.42
N SER A 37 15.52 -23.74 15.72
CA SER A 37 16.76 -23.09 15.29
C SER A 37 16.57 -22.20 14.06
N ARG A 38 15.45 -22.37 13.35
CA ARG A 38 15.16 -21.62 12.12
C ARG A 38 14.94 -20.14 12.37
N LEU A 39 15.58 -19.34 11.54
CA LEU A 39 15.55 -17.89 11.64
C LEU A 39 15.75 -17.26 10.26
N ALA A 40 14.78 -16.47 9.83
CA ALA A 40 14.83 -15.80 8.52
C ALA A 40 14.18 -14.41 8.53
N VAL A 41 14.63 -13.57 7.60
CA VAL A 41 14.05 -12.26 7.31
C VAL A 41 14.10 -12.00 5.81
N ALA A 42 13.06 -11.36 5.28
CA ALA A 42 13.01 -10.86 3.91
C ALA A 42 12.37 -9.47 3.86
N LEU A 43 12.89 -8.64 2.96
CA LEU A 43 12.37 -7.33 2.56
C LEU A 43 12.06 -7.38 1.07
N ALA A 44 10.87 -6.95 0.67
CA ALA A 44 10.50 -6.74 -0.72
C ALA A 44 10.14 -5.27 -0.91
N MET A 45 10.87 -4.62 -1.80
CA MET A 45 10.68 -3.22 -2.16
C MET A 45 9.48 -3.08 -3.11
N VAL A 46 8.86 -1.90 -3.14
CA VAL A 46 7.71 -1.62 -4.04
C VAL A 46 8.07 -1.62 -5.53
N ASP A 47 9.36 -1.63 -5.87
CA ASP A 47 9.88 -1.80 -7.23
C ASP A 47 10.18 -3.27 -7.61
N GLY A 48 9.90 -4.21 -6.70
CA GLY A 48 10.07 -5.65 -6.93
C GLY A 48 11.42 -6.21 -6.48
N GLN A 49 12.37 -5.39 -6.02
CA GLN A 49 13.64 -5.90 -5.49
C GLN A 49 13.42 -6.63 -4.15
N VAL A 50 13.98 -7.83 -4.01
CA VAL A 50 13.91 -8.63 -2.77
C VAL A 50 15.30 -8.78 -2.15
N TYR A 51 15.39 -8.57 -0.83
CA TYR A 51 16.56 -8.85 -0.01
C TYR A 51 16.17 -9.81 1.10
N SER A 52 17.01 -10.79 1.41
CA SER A 52 16.71 -11.76 2.47
C SER A 52 17.97 -12.35 3.08
N ALA A 53 17.83 -12.93 4.27
CA ALA A 53 18.89 -13.62 5.00
C ALA A 53 18.31 -14.75 5.86
N GLY A 54 19.15 -15.72 6.21
CA GLY A 54 18.78 -16.86 7.06
C GLY A 54 18.11 -17.99 6.29
N ASP A 55 17.20 -18.70 6.95
CA ASP A 55 16.44 -19.85 6.41
C ASP A 55 15.31 -19.39 5.46
N ASP A 56 15.62 -18.55 4.47
CA ASP A 56 14.63 -17.78 3.73
C ASP A 56 13.78 -18.55 2.71
N SER A 57 14.09 -19.82 2.50
CA SER A 57 13.36 -20.75 1.63
C SER A 57 12.57 -21.81 2.40
N VAL A 58 12.67 -21.85 3.73
CA VAL A 58 11.90 -22.80 4.54
C VAL A 58 10.43 -22.45 4.46
N GLU A 59 9.63 -23.42 4.02
CA GLU A 59 8.18 -23.28 3.98
C GLU A 59 7.55 -23.61 5.33
N PHE A 60 6.47 -22.90 5.63
CA PHE A 60 5.65 -23.08 6.81
C PHE A 60 4.21 -22.64 6.51
N SER A 61 3.25 -23.14 7.28
CA SER A 61 1.85 -22.73 7.14
C SER A 61 1.66 -21.25 7.47
N ILE A 62 0.97 -20.50 6.62
CA ILE A 62 0.75 -19.05 6.73
C ILE A 62 -0.03 -18.64 7.99
N GLN A 63 -0.89 -19.53 8.49
CA GLN A 63 -1.68 -19.33 9.71
C GLN A 63 -2.46 -18.01 9.68
N SER A 64 -2.58 -17.33 10.84
CA SER A 64 -3.32 -16.08 11.01
C SER A 64 -2.84 -14.91 10.14
N ILE A 65 -1.68 -15.01 9.48
CA ILE A 65 -1.24 -14.00 8.49
C ILE A 65 -2.23 -13.95 7.31
N SER A 66 -2.80 -15.09 6.92
CA SER A 66 -3.78 -15.20 5.84
C SER A 66 -5.00 -14.29 6.02
N LYS A 67 -5.36 -13.96 7.27
CA LYS A 67 -6.53 -13.13 7.62
C LYS A 67 -6.51 -11.76 6.96
N ALA A 68 -5.33 -11.13 6.91
CA ALA A 68 -5.19 -9.81 6.31
C ALA A 68 -5.53 -9.84 4.81
N PHE A 69 -5.03 -10.87 4.11
CA PHE A 69 -5.26 -11.04 2.67
C PHE A 69 -6.68 -11.50 2.38
N VAL A 70 -7.24 -12.44 3.15
CA VAL A 70 -8.62 -12.91 2.94
C VAL A 70 -9.64 -11.84 3.30
N TYR A 71 -9.35 -10.95 4.25
CA TYR A 71 -10.16 -9.76 4.47
C TYR A 71 -10.17 -8.85 3.24
N ALA A 72 -9.04 -8.68 2.55
CA ALA A 72 -8.97 -7.93 1.29
C ALA A 72 -9.83 -8.58 0.19
N ILE A 73 -9.75 -9.91 0.06
CA ILE A 73 -10.54 -10.69 -0.92
C ILE A 73 -12.04 -10.57 -0.60
N ALA A 74 -12.43 -10.66 0.66
CA ALA A 74 -13.83 -10.49 1.07
C ALA A 74 -14.36 -9.08 0.74
N ILE A 75 -13.55 -8.03 0.91
CA ILE A 75 -13.92 -6.66 0.51
C ILE A 75 -14.07 -6.56 -1.02
N GLU A 76 -13.19 -7.21 -1.77
CA GLU A 76 -13.26 -7.23 -3.24
C GLU A 76 -14.53 -7.93 -3.73
N ASP A 77 -14.84 -9.11 -3.18
CA ASP A 77 -15.95 -9.96 -3.66
C ASP A 77 -17.32 -9.47 -3.15
N ALA A 78 -17.42 -9.01 -1.90
CA ALA A 78 -18.69 -8.61 -1.28
C ALA A 78 -18.91 -7.09 -1.19
N GLY A 79 -17.86 -6.27 -1.37
CA GLY A 79 -17.90 -4.83 -1.14
C GLY A 79 -17.69 -4.46 0.33
N LEU A 80 -17.08 -3.29 0.56
CA LEU A 80 -16.68 -2.84 1.91
C LEU A 80 -17.87 -2.72 2.86
N ASP A 81 -18.99 -2.14 2.42
CA ASP A 81 -20.15 -1.92 3.29
C ASP A 81 -20.77 -3.24 3.78
N ALA A 82 -20.87 -4.24 2.89
CA ALA A 82 -21.39 -5.56 3.25
C ALA A 82 -20.46 -6.29 4.23
N VAL A 83 -19.14 -6.11 4.08
CA VAL A 83 -18.16 -6.64 5.03
C VAL A 83 -18.27 -5.93 6.38
N LEU A 84 -18.36 -4.60 6.42
CA LEU A 84 -18.45 -3.82 7.66
C LEU A 84 -19.78 -4.01 8.42
N ALA A 85 -20.85 -4.38 7.71
CA ALA A 85 -22.10 -4.81 8.32
C ALA A 85 -21.95 -6.10 9.14
N LYS A 86 -20.93 -6.92 8.84
CA LYS A 86 -20.72 -8.24 9.44
C LYS A 86 -19.44 -8.36 10.27
N ILE A 87 -18.49 -7.45 10.11
CA ILE A 87 -17.20 -7.46 10.79
C ILE A 87 -16.86 -6.02 11.20
N GLY A 88 -16.52 -5.82 12.47
CA GLY A 88 -16.05 -4.53 12.98
C GLY A 88 -14.60 -4.21 12.55
N VAL A 89 -14.06 -3.14 13.12
CA VAL A 89 -12.68 -2.68 12.89
C VAL A 89 -11.92 -2.36 14.18
N GLU A 90 -12.58 -2.56 15.32
CA GLU A 90 -12.08 -2.16 16.63
C GLU A 90 -11.22 -3.27 17.25
N PRO A 91 -10.17 -2.93 17.99
CA PRO A 91 -9.43 -3.91 18.77
C PRO A 91 -10.34 -4.57 19.79
N SER A 92 -10.21 -5.88 19.98
CA SER A 92 -11.08 -6.62 20.89
C SER A 92 -10.75 -6.42 22.37
N GLY A 93 -9.52 -5.96 22.71
CA GLY A 93 -9.03 -5.80 24.09
C GLY A 93 -8.90 -7.09 24.91
N ASP A 94 -9.48 -8.18 24.39
CA ASP A 94 -9.45 -9.52 24.93
C ASP A 94 -8.40 -10.35 24.19
N ALA A 95 -7.70 -11.20 24.94
CA ALA A 95 -6.82 -12.22 24.40
C ALA A 95 -7.50 -12.95 23.23
N PHE A 96 -6.72 -13.30 22.21
CA PHE A 96 -7.15 -14.00 20.99
C PHE A 96 -8.12 -15.17 21.21
N ASN A 97 -8.12 -15.73 22.43
CA ASN A 97 -8.90 -16.87 22.86
C ASN A 97 -10.34 -16.58 23.35
N LYS A 98 -10.75 -15.33 23.60
CA LYS A 98 -12.14 -15.01 24.00
C LYS A 98 -13.05 -14.71 22.81
N LEU A 99 -14.33 -15.04 22.97
CA LEU A 99 -15.42 -14.74 22.04
C LEU A 99 -15.69 -13.23 21.98
N SER A 100 -14.90 -12.53 21.17
CA SER A 100 -14.95 -11.08 21.02
C SER A 100 -16.01 -10.67 20.00
N LEU A 101 -17.26 -10.60 20.43
CA LEU A 101 -18.39 -10.07 19.66
C LEU A 101 -18.81 -8.70 20.21
N GLU A 102 -19.13 -7.77 19.32
CA GLU A 102 -19.64 -6.44 19.71
C GLU A 102 -21.02 -6.57 20.38
N ARG A 103 -21.21 -5.86 21.50
CA ARG A 103 -22.48 -5.90 22.25
C ARG A 103 -23.63 -5.38 21.38
N GLY A 104 -24.71 -6.14 21.31
CA GLY A 104 -25.94 -5.78 20.58
C GLY A 104 -25.94 -6.26 19.13
N SER A 105 -24.92 -5.90 18.34
CA SER A 105 -24.81 -6.32 16.93
C SER A 105 -24.33 -7.77 16.76
N ASN A 106 -23.62 -8.31 17.76
CA ASN A 106 -22.98 -9.63 17.75
C ASN A 106 -22.00 -9.85 16.59
N ARG A 107 -21.58 -8.80 15.88
CA ARG A 107 -20.54 -8.91 14.86
C ARG A 107 -19.18 -9.10 15.52
N PRO A 108 -18.25 -9.87 14.92
CA PRO A 108 -16.87 -9.93 15.38
C PRO A 108 -16.23 -8.54 15.43
N MET A 109 -15.42 -8.29 16.46
CA MET A 109 -14.80 -6.97 16.68
C MET A 109 -13.92 -6.51 15.51
N ASN A 110 -13.18 -7.42 14.87
CA ASN A 110 -12.31 -7.14 13.72
C ASN A 110 -11.99 -8.42 12.92
N PRO A 111 -11.46 -8.32 11.69
CA PRO A 111 -11.07 -9.48 10.87
C PRO A 111 -9.78 -10.20 11.34
N MET A 112 -9.02 -9.66 12.29
CA MET A 112 -7.72 -10.24 12.72
C MET A 112 -7.89 -11.31 13.81
N ILE A 113 -9.05 -11.36 14.47
CA ILE A 113 -9.48 -12.45 15.36
C ILE A 113 -10.16 -13.59 14.58
N ASN A 114 -10.24 -14.79 15.16
CA ASN A 114 -10.80 -15.96 14.48
C ASN A 114 -12.25 -15.77 14.04
N ALA A 115 -13.09 -15.18 14.89
CA ALA A 115 -14.48 -14.92 14.56
C ALA A 115 -14.62 -14.07 13.29
N GLY A 116 -13.86 -12.97 13.20
CA GLY A 116 -13.86 -12.11 12.01
C GLY A 116 -13.24 -12.79 10.79
N ALA A 117 -12.20 -13.61 10.98
CA ALA A 117 -11.58 -14.35 9.89
C ALA A 117 -12.51 -15.42 9.28
N ILE A 118 -13.23 -16.17 10.12
CA ILE A 118 -14.24 -17.15 9.68
C ILE A 118 -15.38 -16.42 8.96
N THR A 119 -15.81 -15.27 9.48
CA THR A 119 -16.80 -14.42 8.78
C THR A 119 -16.26 -13.94 7.43
N ALA A 120 -15.03 -13.41 7.36
CA ALA A 120 -14.43 -12.96 6.11
C ALA A 120 -14.33 -14.10 5.08
N HIS A 121 -13.89 -15.28 5.52
CA HIS A 121 -13.87 -16.48 4.68
C HIS A 121 -15.26 -16.79 4.09
N SER A 122 -16.33 -16.73 4.90
CA SER A 122 -17.69 -16.99 4.45
C SER A 122 -18.23 -15.98 3.41
N LEU A 123 -17.59 -14.80 3.30
CA LEU A 123 -17.96 -13.74 2.36
C LEU A 123 -17.23 -13.82 1.02
N VAL A 124 -16.17 -14.63 0.92
CA VAL A 124 -15.45 -14.86 -0.34
C VAL A 124 -16.38 -15.51 -1.37
N ILE A 125 -16.36 -14.98 -2.60
CA ILE A 125 -17.25 -15.25 -3.74
C ILE A 125 -18.73 -14.89 -3.49
N GLY A 126 -19.28 -15.25 -2.33
CA GLY A 126 -20.64 -14.98 -1.95
C GLY A 126 -21.23 -16.03 -1.00
N PRO A 127 -22.46 -15.82 -0.51
CA PRO A 127 -23.06 -16.65 0.54
C PRO A 127 -23.33 -18.09 0.11
N ASN A 128 -23.61 -18.32 -1.18
CA ASN A 128 -23.99 -19.64 -1.73
C ASN A 128 -22.81 -20.40 -2.37
N ALA A 129 -21.58 -19.88 -2.26
CA ALA A 129 -20.40 -20.56 -2.79
C ALA A 129 -20.07 -21.81 -1.95
N THR A 130 -19.60 -22.87 -2.62
CA THR A 130 -19.12 -24.07 -1.94
C THR A 130 -17.77 -23.81 -1.26
N ALA A 131 -17.41 -24.66 -0.29
CA ALA A 131 -16.13 -24.57 0.41
C ALA A 131 -14.93 -24.68 -0.54
N GLU A 132 -15.03 -25.55 -1.56
CA GLU A 132 -13.98 -25.78 -2.56
C GLU A 132 -13.74 -24.51 -3.38
N LYS A 133 -14.80 -23.90 -3.91
CA LYS A 133 -14.69 -22.66 -4.70
C LYS A 133 -14.05 -21.52 -3.90
N ARG A 134 -14.45 -21.35 -2.64
CA ARG A 134 -13.83 -20.34 -1.75
C ARG A 134 -12.34 -20.62 -1.55
N THR A 135 -11.99 -21.88 -1.29
CA THR A 135 -10.59 -22.31 -1.11
C THR A 135 -9.77 -22.06 -2.37
N GLU A 136 -10.27 -22.44 -3.55
CA GLU A 136 -9.61 -22.22 -4.84
C GLU A 136 -9.39 -20.73 -5.13
N ARG A 137 -10.39 -19.89 -4.89
CA ARG A 137 -10.28 -18.43 -5.03
C ARG A 137 -9.22 -17.86 -4.10
N ILE A 138 -9.22 -18.25 -2.83
CA ILE A 138 -8.22 -17.80 -1.85
C ILE A 138 -6.82 -18.25 -2.28
N LEU A 139 -6.64 -19.53 -2.57
CA LEU A 139 -5.34 -20.07 -2.98
C LEU A 139 -4.81 -19.39 -4.25
N SER A 140 -5.69 -19.14 -5.23
CA SER A 140 -5.36 -18.44 -6.47
C SER A 140 -4.88 -17.01 -6.21
N VAL A 141 -5.57 -16.25 -5.36
CA VAL A 141 -5.16 -14.87 -5.03
C VAL A 141 -3.86 -14.85 -4.25
N LEU A 142 -3.72 -15.70 -3.22
CA LEU A 142 -2.49 -15.75 -2.43
C LEU A 142 -1.30 -16.16 -3.30
N SER A 143 -1.51 -17.06 -4.27
CA SER A 143 -0.49 -17.43 -5.27
C SER A 143 -0.09 -16.26 -6.16
N ARG A 144 -1.07 -15.47 -6.65
CA ARG A 144 -0.80 -14.25 -7.41
C ARG A 144 -0.02 -13.23 -6.57
N LEU A 145 -0.38 -13.04 -5.31
CA LEU A 145 0.32 -12.13 -4.39
C LEU A 145 1.75 -12.58 -4.08
N ALA A 146 2.00 -13.89 -4.01
CA ALA A 146 3.33 -14.46 -3.80
C ALA A 146 4.18 -14.48 -5.09
N GLY A 147 3.56 -14.36 -6.26
CA GLY A 147 4.22 -14.50 -7.55
C GLY A 147 4.56 -15.95 -7.94
N ARG A 148 4.00 -16.95 -7.24
CA ARG A 148 4.18 -18.37 -7.53
C ARG A 148 2.96 -19.19 -7.09
N GLN A 149 2.81 -20.39 -7.62
CA GLN A 149 1.78 -21.31 -7.15
C GLN A 149 2.06 -21.75 -5.71
N LEU A 150 1.11 -21.50 -4.81
CA LEU A 150 1.11 -22.01 -3.44
C LEU A 150 0.27 -23.30 -3.36
N SER A 151 0.46 -24.05 -2.27
CA SER A 151 -0.27 -25.28 -1.96
C SER A 151 -0.70 -25.31 -0.49
N VAL A 152 -1.69 -26.15 -0.19
CA VAL A 152 -2.12 -26.42 1.18
C VAL A 152 -1.23 -27.52 1.75
N ASP A 153 -0.77 -27.32 2.98
CA ASP A 153 -0.16 -28.36 3.80
C ASP A 153 -1.27 -29.24 4.40
N GLU A 154 -1.48 -30.41 3.79
CA GLU A 154 -2.54 -31.32 4.26
C GLU A 154 -2.22 -31.93 5.64
N GLU A 155 -0.95 -32.00 6.05
CA GLU A 155 -0.60 -32.51 7.38
C GLU A 155 -1.01 -31.50 8.46
N VAL A 156 -0.65 -30.23 8.28
CA VAL A 156 -1.07 -29.14 9.19
C VAL A 156 -2.58 -28.99 9.20
N TYR A 157 -3.22 -29.02 8.02
CA TYR A 157 -4.67 -28.95 7.90
C TYR A 157 -5.37 -30.05 8.69
N GLN A 158 -4.91 -31.30 8.52
CA GLN A 158 -5.52 -32.43 9.23
C GLN A 158 -5.22 -32.41 10.73
N ALA A 159 -4.06 -31.90 11.15
CA ALA A 159 -3.75 -31.72 12.56
C ALA A 159 -4.66 -30.67 13.21
N GLU A 160 -4.78 -29.49 12.61
CA GLU A 160 -5.61 -28.40 13.15
C GLU A 160 -7.11 -28.74 13.10
N LEU A 161 -7.57 -29.53 12.12
CA LEU A 161 -8.95 -29.98 12.04
C LEU A 161 -9.35 -30.92 13.19
N ARG A 162 -8.43 -31.75 13.70
CA ARG A 162 -8.70 -32.65 14.83
C ARG A 162 -9.00 -31.89 16.12
N ASP A 163 -8.39 -30.73 16.31
CA ASP A 163 -8.51 -29.89 17.51
C ASP A 163 -9.35 -28.62 17.26
N ALA A 164 -10.24 -28.65 16.26
CA ALA A 164 -10.98 -27.48 15.78
C ALA A 164 -12.21 -27.07 16.63
N ASP A 165 -12.50 -27.75 17.74
CA ASP A 165 -13.73 -27.57 18.53
C ASP A 165 -14.03 -26.10 18.89
N ARG A 166 -12.99 -25.34 19.25
CA ARG A 166 -13.14 -23.91 19.55
C ARG A 166 -13.61 -23.12 18.34
N ASN A 167 -12.98 -23.33 17.18
CA ASN A 167 -13.37 -22.63 15.95
C ASN A 167 -14.75 -23.09 15.48
N MET A 168 -15.11 -24.37 15.69
CA MET A 168 -16.46 -24.88 15.45
C MET A 168 -17.49 -24.18 16.32
N GLY A 169 -17.21 -24.02 17.63
CA GLY A 169 -18.05 -23.25 18.55
C GLY A 169 -18.25 -21.80 18.08
N ILE A 170 -17.18 -21.13 17.66
CA ILE A 170 -17.25 -19.79 17.06
C ILE A 170 -18.16 -19.80 15.82
N GLY A 171 -17.98 -20.75 14.90
CA GLY A 171 -18.81 -20.88 13.70
C GLY A 171 -20.31 -21.00 14.02
N TYR A 172 -20.67 -21.87 14.96
CA TYR A 172 -22.07 -22.03 15.38
C TYR A 172 -22.63 -20.76 16.04
N MET A 173 -21.82 -20.05 16.84
CA MET A 173 -22.22 -18.77 17.42
C MET A 173 -22.47 -17.70 16.36
N LEU A 174 -21.58 -17.59 15.36
CA LEU A 174 -21.75 -16.66 14.24
C LEU A 174 -23.02 -16.96 13.44
N LYS A 175 -23.36 -18.24 13.28
CA LYS A 175 -24.60 -18.66 12.62
C LYS A 175 -25.83 -18.31 13.44
N ALA A 176 -25.81 -18.58 14.75
CA ALA A 176 -26.89 -18.23 15.67
C ALA A 176 -27.12 -16.71 15.73
N ALA A 177 -26.06 -15.91 15.60
CA ALA A 177 -26.13 -14.46 15.50
C ALA A 177 -26.54 -13.92 14.12
N GLY A 178 -26.74 -14.79 13.11
CA GLY A 178 -27.10 -14.39 11.74
C GLY A 178 -25.96 -13.74 10.93
N ILE A 179 -24.73 -13.80 11.43
CA ILE A 179 -23.55 -13.20 10.77
C ILE A 179 -23.15 -14.00 9.53
N ILE A 180 -23.11 -15.34 9.67
CA ILE A 180 -22.81 -16.26 8.55
C ILE A 180 -24.07 -16.99 8.09
N ALA A 181 -24.21 -17.17 6.78
CA ALA A 181 -25.36 -17.84 6.16
C ALA A 181 -25.08 -19.29 5.76
N CYS A 182 -23.82 -19.67 5.54
CA CYS A 182 -23.42 -21.04 5.20
C CYS A 182 -23.47 -21.99 6.41
N ASP A 183 -23.09 -23.26 6.21
CA ASP A 183 -22.84 -24.19 7.30
C ASP A 183 -21.57 -23.74 8.08
N PRO A 184 -21.65 -23.56 9.41
CA PRO A 184 -20.49 -23.35 10.28
C PRO A 184 -19.32 -24.28 10.00
N ARG A 185 -19.58 -25.57 9.75
CA ARG A 185 -18.54 -26.57 9.53
C ARG A 185 -17.74 -26.26 8.26
N GLU A 186 -18.43 -25.91 7.18
CA GLU A 186 -17.78 -25.52 5.92
C GLU A 186 -16.93 -24.26 6.09
N ALA A 187 -17.46 -23.23 6.77
CA ALA A 187 -16.72 -21.98 7.00
C ALA A 187 -15.45 -22.20 7.83
N VAL A 188 -15.56 -23.01 8.89
CA VAL A 188 -14.42 -23.32 9.78
C VAL A 188 -13.40 -24.19 9.06
N THR A 189 -13.84 -25.23 8.36
CA THR A 189 -12.96 -26.13 7.62
C THR A 189 -12.20 -25.39 6.52
N GLY A 190 -12.88 -24.53 5.76
CA GLY A 190 -12.25 -23.67 4.76
C GLY A 190 -11.27 -22.66 5.37
N TYR A 191 -11.59 -22.09 6.54
CA TYR A 191 -10.68 -21.21 7.28
C TYR A 191 -9.39 -21.95 7.74
N ILE A 192 -9.51 -23.18 8.25
CA ILE A 192 -8.35 -23.99 8.63
C ILE A 192 -7.49 -24.33 7.40
N ARG A 193 -8.14 -24.67 6.28
CA ARG A 193 -7.46 -24.93 5.00
C ARG A 193 -6.70 -23.71 4.50
N GLN A 194 -7.27 -22.51 4.66
CA GLN A 194 -6.61 -21.23 4.40
C GLN A 194 -5.39 -21.02 5.31
N CYS A 195 -5.49 -21.30 6.61
CA CYS A 195 -4.37 -21.21 7.55
C CYS A 195 -3.22 -22.17 7.21
N SER A 196 -3.53 -23.27 6.54
CA SER A 196 -2.59 -24.33 6.20
C SER A 196 -1.86 -24.11 4.87
N ILE A 197 -2.03 -22.97 4.21
CA ILE A 197 -1.32 -22.67 2.95
C ILE A 197 0.17 -22.46 3.24
N ASN A 198 1.05 -23.20 2.55
CA ASN A 198 2.49 -23.11 2.73
C ASN A 198 3.09 -21.88 2.00
N VAL A 199 3.95 -21.18 2.73
CA VAL A 199 4.68 -19.98 2.29
C VAL A 199 6.07 -19.97 2.92
N ASN A 200 6.99 -19.21 2.35
CA ASN A 200 8.24 -18.82 2.99
C ASN A 200 8.29 -17.30 3.22
N VAL A 201 9.35 -16.80 3.85
CA VAL A 201 9.47 -15.35 4.13
C VAL A 201 9.57 -14.50 2.87
N ARG A 202 10.09 -15.02 1.75
CA ARG A 202 10.16 -14.26 0.49
C ARG A 202 8.76 -14.05 -0.09
N ASP A 203 7.91 -15.09 -0.05
CA ASP A 203 6.52 -14.99 -0.47
C ASP A 203 5.80 -13.93 0.37
N LEU A 204 5.88 -14.05 1.69
CA LEU A 204 5.23 -13.14 2.61
C LEU A 204 5.71 -11.69 2.45
N ALA A 205 7.00 -11.48 2.18
CA ALA A 205 7.53 -10.15 1.90
C ALA A 205 6.94 -9.58 0.60
N MET A 206 6.86 -10.37 -0.48
CA MET A 206 6.26 -9.95 -1.76
C MET A 206 4.76 -9.67 -1.65
N MET A 207 4.02 -10.54 -0.95
CA MET A 207 2.59 -10.35 -0.66
C MET A 207 2.38 -9.04 0.14
N SER A 208 3.23 -8.77 1.12
CA SER A 208 3.19 -7.54 1.90
C SER A 208 3.58 -6.31 1.07
N ALA A 209 4.55 -6.44 0.16
CA ALA A 209 4.95 -5.36 -0.75
C ALA A 209 3.84 -5.00 -1.73
N THR A 210 3.00 -5.97 -2.12
CA THR A 210 1.78 -5.70 -2.89
C THR A 210 0.80 -4.81 -2.10
N LEU A 211 0.61 -5.06 -0.79
CA LEU A 211 -0.15 -4.13 0.07
C LEU A 211 0.52 -2.75 0.17
N CYS A 212 1.86 -2.70 0.25
CA CYS A 212 2.61 -1.44 0.30
C CYS A 212 2.46 -0.63 -0.99
N ASN A 213 2.32 -1.32 -2.13
CA ASN A 213 2.23 -0.74 -3.46
C ASN A 213 0.77 -0.56 -3.94
N ALA A 214 -0.12 -0.16 -3.02
CA ALA A 214 -1.53 0.11 -3.32
C ALA A 214 -2.29 -1.08 -3.96
N GLY A 215 -1.83 -2.31 -3.73
CA GLY A 215 -2.43 -3.54 -4.23
C GLY A 215 -1.95 -3.97 -5.62
N ILE A 216 -0.92 -3.28 -6.14
CA ILE A 216 -0.25 -3.61 -7.40
C ILE A 216 0.96 -4.49 -7.09
N HIS A 217 1.03 -5.68 -7.68
CA HIS A 217 2.14 -6.58 -7.48
C HIS A 217 3.45 -5.95 -7.99
N PRO A 218 4.50 -5.80 -7.15
CA PRO A 218 5.69 -5.04 -7.51
C PRO A 218 6.43 -5.51 -8.78
N VAL A 219 6.47 -6.84 -9.01
CA VAL A 219 7.16 -7.42 -10.16
C VAL A 219 6.28 -7.48 -11.43
N THR A 220 5.04 -7.95 -11.31
CA THR A 220 4.17 -8.19 -12.48
C THR A 220 3.40 -6.95 -12.92
N GLY A 221 3.27 -5.92 -12.06
CA GLY A 221 2.43 -4.75 -12.30
C GLY A 221 0.93 -5.04 -12.25
N GLU A 222 0.52 -6.25 -11.89
CA GLU A 222 -0.87 -6.66 -11.81
C GLU A 222 -1.58 -5.97 -10.63
N SER A 223 -2.72 -5.32 -10.89
CA SER A 223 -3.59 -4.80 -9.82
C SER A 223 -4.39 -5.96 -9.21
N ILE A 224 -3.91 -6.51 -8.09
CA ILE A 224 -4.51 -7.67 -7.43
C ILE A 224 -5.56 -7.25 -6.39
N ILE A 225 -5.30 -6.18 -5.63
CA ILE A 225 -6.20 -5.69 -4.58
C ILE A 225 -6.54 -4.24 -4.85
N PRO A 226 -7.82 -3.82 -4.82
CA PRO A 226 -8.17 -2.41 -4.96
C PRO A 226 -7.54 -1.53 -3.87
N GLN A 227 -7.05 -0.35 -4.24
CA GLN A 227 -6.36 0.57 -3.33
C GLN A 227 -7.19 0.93 -2.08
N THR A 228 -8.52 1.06 -2.22
CA THR A 228 -9.43 1.33 -1.11
C THR A 228 -9.45 0.18 -0.10
N SER A 229 -9.47 -1.06 -0.59
CA SER A 229 -9.38 -2.29 0.21
C SER A 229 -8.03 -2.39 0.90
N VAL A 230 -6.93 -2.08 0.20
CA VAL A 230 -5.58 -2.05 0.79
C VAL A 230 -5.50 -1.08 1.96
N ARG A 231 -6.02 0.15 1.79
CA ARG A 231 -6.07 1.12 2.89
C ARG A 231 -6.81 0.56 4.10
N GLN A 232 -7.95 -0.08 3.87
CA GLN A 232 -8.74 -0.69 4.94
C GLN A 232 -7.98 -1.81 5.67
N VAL A 233 -7.33 -2.71 4.91
CA VAL A 233 -6.53 -3.82 5.45
C VAL A 233 -5.38 -3.28 6.30
N LEU A 234 -4.62 -2.30 5.80
CA LEU A 234 -3.49 -1.70 6.50
C LEU A 234 -3.93 -0.98 7.79
N SER A 235 -5.07 -0.29 7.77
CA SER A 235 -5.64 0.33 8.97
C SER A 235 -5.92 -0.71 10.05
N VAL A 236 -6.57 -1.82 9.69
CA VAL A 236 -6.91 -2.87 10.67
C VAL A 236 -5.67 -3.68 11.10
N MET A 237 -4.70 -3.91 10.21
CA MET A 237 -3.41 -4.51 10.59
C MET A 237 -2.69 -3.64 11.63
N THR A 238 -2.75 -2.32 11.48
CA THR A 238 -2.16 -1.37 12.43
C THR A 238 -2.79 -1.48 13.82
N THR A 239 -4.13 -1.51 13.89
CA THR A 239 -4.85 -1.45 15.18
C THR A 239 -5.09 -2.82 15.83
N CYS A 240 -5.14 -3.89 15.03
CA CYS A 240 -5.59 -5.21 15.49
C CYS A 240 -4.62 -6.36 15.17
N GLY A 241 -3.62 -6.14 14.30
CA GLY A 241 -2.84 -7.24 13.72
C GLY A 241 -1.88 -7.94 14.69
N MET A 242 -1.45 -7.22 15.74
CA MET A 242 -0.56 -7.72 16.80
C MET A 242 -1.30 -7.98 18.11
N TYR A 243 -2.63 -8.17 18.06
CA TYR A 243 -3.48 -8.51 19.20
C TYR A 243 -3.31 -7.52 20.37
N ASP A 244 -3.14 -8.01 21.59
CA ASP A 244 -2.95 -7.21 22.81
C ASP A 244 -1.65 -6.37 22.79
N ALA A 245 -0.74 -6.63 21.84
CA ALA A 245 0.46 -5.86 21.65
C ALA A 245 0.31 -4.70 20.66
N ALA A 246 -0.84 -4.52 19.99
CA ALA A 246 -1.00 -3.56 18.89
C ALA A 246 -0.61 -2.12 19.28
N GLY A 247 -1.04 -1.63 20.44
CA GLY A 247 -0.67 -0.28 20.91
C GLY A 247 0.85 -0.12 21.11
N SER A 248 1.48 -1.07 21.81
CA SER A 248 2.94 -1.07 21.99
C SER A 248 3.72 -1.24 20.69
N TRP A 249 3.16 -2.00 19.74
CA TRP A 249 3.74 -2.24 18.42
C TRP A 249 3.74 -0.97 17.58
N VAL A 250 2.61 -0.28 17.48
CA VAL A 250 2.51 0.98 16.72
C VAL A 250 3.45 2.04 17.27
N SER A 251 3.63 2.11 18.59
CA SER A 251 4.52 3.11 19.21
C SER A 251 6.01 2.81 19.06
N ARG A 252 6.42 1.54 19.03
CA ARG A 252 7.84 1.14 19.03
C ARG A 252 8.37 0.77 17.64
N ILE A 253 7.51 0.21 16.80
CA ILE A 253 7.87 -0.36 15.49
C ILE A 253 7.13 0.40 14.39
N GLY A 254 5.85 0.71 14.58
CA GLY A 254 5.11 1.59 13.67
C GLY A 254 4.92 1.06 12.26
N ILE A 255 5.01 -0.26 12.05
CA ILE A 255 4.77 -0.91 10.76
C ILE A 255 3.44 -1.68 10.85
N PRO A 256 2.43 -1.44 9.99
CA PRO A 256 1.23 -2.29 9.94
C PRO A 256 1.62 -3.77 9.80
N ALA A 257 1.20 -4.65 10.72
CA ALA A 257 1.75 -5.99 10.81
C ALA A 257 0.70 -7.06 11.15
N LYS A 258 1.07 -8.32 10.93
CA LYS A 258 0.29 -9.48 11.38
C LYS A 258 1.21 -10.63 11.75
N SER A 259 1.01 -11.19 12.93
CA SER A 259 1.70 -12.41 13.40
C SER A 259 0.91 -13.69 13.06
N GLY A 260 1.62 -14.80 12.87
CA GLY A 260 1.10 -16.15 12.75
C GLY A 260 1.79 -17.10 13.73
N VAL A 261 1.02 -18.05 14.27
CA VAL A 261 1.49 -19.01 15.30
C VAL A 261 2.56 -19.98 14.82
N ALA A 262 2.78 -20.09 13.51
CA ALA A 262 3.94 -20.80 12.96
C ALA A 262 5.27 -20.09 13.27
N GLY A 263 5.23 -18.86 13.81
CA GLY A 263 6.41 -18.06 14.14
C GLY A 263 6.77 -17.03 13.09
N ALA A 264 5.86 -16.73 12.17
CA ALA A 264 6.06 -15.70 11.17
C ALA A 264 5.38 -14.37 11.54
N ILE A 265 5.97 -13.27 11.10
CA ILE A 265 5.37 -11.93 11.19
C ILE A 265 5.54 -11.26 9.83
N ILE A 266 4.46 -10.70 9.30
CA ILE A 266 4.52 -9.77 8.17
C ILE A 266 4.44 -8.33 8.66
N GLY A 267 5.08 -7.43 7.92
CA GLY A 267 4.91 -5.99 8.03
C GLY A 267 4.76 -5.36 6.65
N ALA A 268 3.91 -4.35 6.53
CA ALA A 268 3.63 -3.65 5.29
C ALA A 268 3.70 -2.13 5.52
N LEU A 269 4.86 -1.53 5.22
CA LEU A 269 5.06 -0.09 5.35
C LEU A 269 4.61 0.63 4.06
N PRO A 270 3.50 1.41 4.09
CA PRO A 270 2.87 1.91 2.88
C PRO A 270 3.80 2.76 2.01
N GLY A 271 3.92 2.39 0.73
CA GLY A 271 4.75 3.08 -0.26
C GLY A 271 6.25 2.84 -0.12
N GLN A 272 6.71 1.96 0.77
CA GLN A 272 8.13 1.74 1.02
C GLN A 272 8.54 0.27 0.85
N VAL A 273 8.13 -0.61 1.78
CA VAL A 273 8.67 -1.96 1.89
C VAL A 273 7.69 -2.93 2.55
N GLY A 274 7.55 -4.11 1.96
CA GLY A 274 6.97 -5.29 2.60
C GLY A 274 8.07 -6.08 3.29
N LEU A 275 7.82 -6.56 4.51
CA LEU A 275 8.77 -7.36 5.27
C LEU A 275 8.11 -8.62 5.80
N ALA A 276 8.92 -9.67 5.96
CA ALA A 276 8.53 -10.87 6.64
C ALA A 276 9.68 -11.41 7.48
N THR A 277 9.35 -11.99 8.62
CA THR A 277 10.28 -12.70 9.50
C THR A 277 9.73 -14.08 9.82
N PHE A 278 10.60 -15.03 10.13
CA PHE A 278 10.24 -16.36 10.57
C PHE A 278 11.17 -16.84 11.68
N SER A 279 10.60 -17.24 12.81
CA SER A 279 11.25 -17.91 13.92
C SER A 279 10.18 -18.59 14.80
N PRO A 280 10.14 -19.92 14.91
CA PRO A 280 9.00 -20.65 15.50
C PRO A 280 8.61 -20.31 16.94
N ARG A 281 9.57 -19.90 17.80
CA ARG A 281 9.28 -19.62 19.22
C ARG A 281 8.43 -18.38 19.40
N LEU A 282 7.33 -18.53 20.14
CA LEU A 282 6.36 -17.49 20.44
C LEU A 282 6.49 -16.98 21.89
N ASP A 283 6.21 -15.69 22.10
CA ASP A 283 6.03 -15.10 23.42
C ASP A 283 4.65 -15.44 24.02
N GLU A 284 4.40 -14.99 25.25
CA GLU A 284 3.12 -15.19 25.96
C GLU A 284 1.91 -14.57 25.24
N ARG A 285 2.13 -13.69 24.25
CA ARG A 285 1.10 -13.05 23.44
C ARG A 285 0.90 -13.73 22.08
N GLY A 286 1.62 -14.82 21.81
CA GLY A 286 1.53 -15.60 20.57
C GLY A 286 2.28 -14.96 19.39
N ASN A 287 3.26 -14.09 19.64
CA ASN A 287 4.09 -13.50 18.60
C ASN A 287 5.50 -14.08 18.58
N SER A 288 6.10 -14.20 17.39
CA SER A 288 7.48 -14.67 17.27
C SER A 288 8.46 -13.79 18.07
N VAL A 289 9.17 -14.36 19.04
CA VAL A 289 10.09 -13.62 19.93
C VAL A 289 11.16 -12.90 19.12
N ARG A 290 11.87 -13.65 18.28
CA ARG A 290 12.91 -13.09 17.41
C ARG A 290 12.31 -12.24 16.28
N GLY A 291 11.14 -12.61 15.76
CA GLY A 291 10.47 -11.84 14.71
C GLY A 291 10.14 -10.40 15.15
N VAL A 292 9.61 -10.23 16.37
CA VAL A 292 9.35 -8.90 16.94
C VAL A 292 10.65 -8.09 17.06
N LYS A 293 11.74 -8.72 17.52
CA LYS A 293 13.05 -8.08 17.67
C LYS A 293 13.68 -7.66 16.36
N ILE A 294 13.54 -8.48 15.31
CA ILE A 294 13.96 -8.12 13.96
C ILE A 294 13.19 -6.89 13.49
N CYS A 295 11.86 -6.88 13.63
CA CYS A 295 11.03 -5.74 13.22
C CYS A 295 11.39 -4.45 13.99
N GLU A 296 11.67 -4.57 15.29
CA GLU A 296 12.15 -3.45 16.12
C GLU A 296 13.48 -2.88 15.62
N ARG A 297 14.44 -3.75 15.28
CA ARG A 297 15.73 -3.34 14.69
C ARG A 297 15.58 -2.70 13.32
N LEU A 298 14.77 -3.27 12.45
CA LEU A 298 14.48 -2.69 11.12
C LEU A 298 13.85 -1.30 11.25
N SER A 299 12.90 -1.11 12.17
CA SER A 299 12.29 0.20 12.42
C SER A 299 13.32 1.23 12.90
N SER A 300 14.11 0.88 13.92
CA SER A 300 15.09 1.78 14.55
C SER A 300 16.28 2.11 13.64
N ASP A 301 16.92 1.09 13.04
CA ASP A 301 18.19 1.25 12.33
C ASP A 301 17.98 1.86 10.92
N MET A 302 16.80 1.64 10.32
CA MET A 302 16.49 2.06 8.95
C MET A 302 15.41 3.15 8.85
N GLY A 303 14.86 3.63 9.99
CA GLY A 303 13.77 4.62 10.00
C GLY A 303 12.44 4.09 9.44
N LEU A 304 12.23 2.77 9.49
CA LEU A 304 11.03 2.13 8.94
C LEU A 304 9.87 2.24 9.92
N HIS A 305 9.31 3.44 10.05
CA HIS A 305 8.20 3.72 10.95
C HIS A 305 7.16 4.60 10.23
N MET A 306 5.88 4.22 10.27
CA MET A 306 4.81 4.92 9.55
C MET A 306 4.63 6.39 10.00
N MET A 307 4.98 6.70 11.25
CA MET A 307 4.97 8.07 11.79
C MET A 307 6.31 8.81 11.67
N ASP A 308 7.35 8.17 11.12
CA ASP A 308 8.62 8.83 10.83
C ASP A 308 8.53 9.46 9.43
N VAL A 309 8.03 10.70 9.41
CA VAL A 309 7.69 11.41 8.17
C VAL A 309 8.83 12.35 7.79
N SER A 310 9.51 12.04 6.69
CA SER A 310 10.45 12.98 6.06
C SER A 310 9.74 14.24 5.56
N GLN A 311 10.40 15.39 5.54
CA GLN A 311 9.83 16.64 5.01
C GLN A 311 9.61 16.56 3.48
N ILE A 312 8.52 15.92 3.04
CA ILE A 312 8.08 15.79 1.63
C ILE A 312 7.91 17.17 0.97
N ALA A 313 7.60 18.15 1.80
CA ALA A 313 7.07 19.44 1.43
C ALA A 313 8.17 20.45 1.06
N VAL A 314 9.19 20.12 0.29
CA VAL A 314 10.03 21.16 -0.36
C VAL A 314 10.28 20.82 -1.83
N ALA A 315 10.18 19.55 -2.21
CA ALA A 315 10.75 19.05 -3.45
C ALA A 315 9.76 18.79 -4.61
N THR A 316 8.43 18.88 -4.44
CA THR A 316 7.48 18.36 -5.45
C THR A 316 7.23 19.28 -6.65
N VAL A 317 7.26 20.61 -6.46
CA VAL A 317 6.94 21.59 -7.50
C VAL A 317 8.14 22.51 -7.72
N ARG A 318 8.58 22.63 -8.96
CA ARG A 318 9.60 23.59 -9.40
C ARG A 318 8.95 24.61 -10.32
N THR A 319 9.10 25.89 -10.00
CA THR A 319 8.68 26.99 -10.86
C THR A 319 9.88 27.48 -11.65
N SER A 320 9.71 27.68 -12.95
CA SER A 320 10.67 28.39 -13.80
C SER A 320 9.94 29.30 -14.80
N MET A 321 10.69 30.23 -15.39
CA MET A 321 10.17 31.16 -16.39
C MET A 321 11.03 31.08 -17.65
N ALA A 322 10.37 31.19 -18.80
CA ALA A 322 11.05 31.24 -20.10
C ALA A 322 10.39 32.30 -20.99
N THR A 323 11.17 32.85 -21.91
CA THR A 323 10.64 33.63 -23.03
C THR A 323 10.78 32.79 -24.28
N ILE A 324 9.68 32.62 -25.02
CA ILE A 324 9.73 31.94 -26.31
C ILE A 324 10.14 32.96 -27.36
N ILE A 325 11.33 32.77 -27.93
CA ILE A 325 11.89 33.63 -28.97
C ILE A 325 11.78 32.97 -30.34
N ASN A 326 11.63 33.81 -31.35
CA ASN A 326 11.60 33.36 -32.73
C ASN A 326 13.02 33.03 -33.23
N SER A 327 13.19 31.87 -33.86
CA SER A 327 14.43 31.45 -34.54
C SER A 327 14.23 31.02 -36.00
N GLY A 328 13.05 31.22 -36.61
CA GLY A 328 12.75 30.81 -37.99
C GLY A 328 11.73 31.68 -38.75
N PRO A 329 11.65 31.55 -40.09
CA PRO A 329 10.82 32.40 -40.95
C PRO A 329 9.30 32.15 -40.84
N ASP A 330 8.86 30.99 -40.31
CA ASP A 330 7.44 30.58 -40.26
C ASP A 330 6.77 30.76 -38.88
N ALA A 331 7.46 31.38 -37.91
CA ALA A 331 6.97 31.49 -36.52
C ALA A 331 6.23 32.82 -36.27
N HIS A 332 4.92 32.81 -36.48
CA HIS A 332 4.06 33.94 -36.16
C HIS A 332 2.83 33.50 -35.36
N THR A 333 2.93 33.50 -34.03
CA THR A 333 1.78 33.54 -33.12
C THR A 333 1.82 34.83 -32.27
N GLU A 334 0.67 35.22 -31.70
CA GLU A 334 0.53 36.36 -30.77
C GLU A 334 1.31 36.20 -29.45
N ASN A 335 1.88 35.01 -29.21
CA ASN A 335 2.57 34.65 -27.98
C ASN A 335 4.11 34.65 -28.09
N CYS A 336 4.66 34.94 -29.27
CA CYS A 336 6.11 35.11 -29.46
C CYS A 336 6.66 36.31 -28.68
N ASN A 337 7.89 36.19 -28.17
CA ASN A 337 8.60 37.16 -27.33
C ASN A 337 7.88 37.53 -26.02
N ARG A 338 6.96 36.68 -25.55
CA ARG A 338 6.24 36.86 -24.29
C ARG A 338 6.68 35.84 -23.25
N LEU A 339 6.48 36.18 -21.98
CA LEU A 339 6.85 35.36 -20.84
C LEU A 339 5.91 34.14 -20.76
N VAL A 340 6.48 32.98 -20.46
CA VAL A 340 5.79 31.72 -20.22
C VAL A 340 6.15 31.22 -18.82
N ALA A 341 5.14 30.92 -18.01
CA ALA A 341 5.32 30.32 -16.70
C ALA A 341 5.36 28.79 -16.84
N ILE A 342 6.37 28.15 -16.26
CA ILE A 342 6.53 26.69 -16.29
C ILE A 342 6.49 26.16 -14.87
N PHE A 343 5.53 25.29 -14.60
CA PHE A 343 5.41 24.58 -13.33
C PHE A 343 5.70 23.10 -13.57
N SER A 344 6.83 22.62 -13.08
CA SER A 344 7.27 21.23 -13.21
C SER A 344 6.99 20.46 -11.93
N MET A 345 6.38 19.29 -12.08
CA MET A 345 6.14 18.37 -10.96
C MET A 345 6.97 17.10 -11.14
N ARG A 346 7.35 16.48 -10.01
CA ARG A 346 8.12 15.23 -10.00
C ARG A 346 7.65 14.24 -8.95
N GLY A 347 7.83 12.95 -9.26
CA GLY A 347 7.54 11.83 -8.36
C GLY A 347 6.05 11.50 -8.27
N VAL A 348 5.62 11.02 -7.09
CA VAL A 348 4.22 10.68 -6.80
C VAL A 348 3.51 11.91 -6.23
N VAL A 349 2.59 12.49 -6.99
CA VAL A 349 1.87 13.71 -6.58
C VAL A 349 0.56 13.33 -5.88
N ARG A 350 0.47 13.72 -4.61
CA ARG A 350 -0.74 13.62 -3.78
C ARG A 350 -1.27 15.02 -3.47
N PHE A 351 -2.25 15.12 -2.58
CA PHE A 351 -2.87 16.40 -2.20
C PHE A 351 -1.86 17.51 -1.86
N GLY A 352 -0.87 17.22 -1.01
CA GLY A 352 0.13 18.24 -0.64
C GLY A 352 1.01 18.71 -1.81
N GLY A 353 1.20 17.87 -2.83
CA GLY A 353 1.91 18.26 -4.06
C GLY A 353 1.04 19.10 -4.99
N SER A 354 -0.23 18.71 -5.18
CA SER A 354 -1.18 19.47 -5.99
C SER A 354 -1.55 20.81 -5.37
N GLU A 355 -1.74 20.87 -4.04
CA GLU A 355 -1.99 22.14 -3.33
C GLU A 355 -0.83 23.12 -3.46
N ARG A 356 0.41 22.62 -3.46
CA ARG A 356 1.59 23.44 -3.71
C ARG A 356 1.65 23.97 -5.13
N LEU A 357 1.24 23.17 -6.10
CA LEU A 357 1.09 23.64 -7.48
C LEU A 357 0.10 24.79 -7.51
N THR A 358 -1.10 24.62 -6.92
CA THR A 358 -2.11 25.67 -6.82
C THR A 358 -1.54 26.94 -6.18
N ARG A 359 -0.85 26.83 -5.03
CA ARG A 359 -0.22 28.00 -4.40
C ARG A 359 0.86 28.65 -5.26
N ALA A 360 1.66 27.86 -5.98
CA ALA A 360 2.67 28.39 -6.88
C ALA A 360 2.04 29.11 -8.09
N ILE A 361 0.97 28.54 -8.65
CA ILE A 361 0.18 29.18 -9.73
C ILE A 361 -0.36 30.53 -9.25
N VAL A 362 -1.06 30.54 -8.10
CA VAL A 362 -1.61 31.77 -7.50
C VAL A 362 -0.50 32.79 -7.25
N ARG A 363 0.57 32.40 -6.54
CA ARG A 363 1.66 33.31 -6.18
C ARG A 363 2.35 33.94 -7.39
N GLU A 364 2.53 33.20 -8.48
CA GLU A 364 3.29 33.68 -9.63
C GLU A 364 2.41 34.39 -10.68
N LEU A 365 1.12 34.04 -10.80
CA LEU A 365 0.22 34.57 -11.82
C LEU A 365 -0.75 35.65 -11.33
N ASP A 366 -1.03 35.75 -10.03
CA ASP A 366 -1.86 36.84 -9.49
C ASP A 366 -1.17 38.19 -9.61
N ALA A 367 -1.93 39.26 -9.40
CA ALA A 367 -1.38 40.61 -9.35
C ALA A 367 -0.28 40.68 -8.27
N PRO A 368 0.83 41.40 -8.52
CA PRO A 368 1.90 41.56 -7.54
C PRO A 368 1.35 42.03 -6.19
N ASN A 369 1.62 41.24 -5.14
CA ASN A 369 1.18 41.54 -3.79
C ASN A 369 2.28 42.31 -3.03
N PRO A 370 2.03 43.53 -2.55
CA PRO A 370 2.98 44.28 -1.73
C PRO A 370 3.44 43.55 -0.46
N GLU A 371 2.62 42.65 0.08
CA GLU A 371 2.92 41.86 1.29
C GLU A 371 3.74 40.59 1.00
N ASP A 372 3.89 40.18 -0.27
CA ASP A 372 4.74 39.06 -0.70
C ASP A 372 5.68 39.53 -1.83
N PRO A 373 6.84 40.14 -1.48
CA PRO A 373 7.83 40.57 -2.45
C PRO A 373 8.29 39.42 -3.34
N GLY A 374 8.08 39.56 -4.66
CA GLY A 374 8.37 38.51 -5.64
C GLY A 374 7.19 37.61 -6.00
N SER A 375 5.98 37.92 -5.54
CA SER A 375 4.73 37.44 -6.14
C SER A 375 4.41 38.17 -7.47
N GLY A 376 3.57 37.58 -8.30
CA GLY A 376 3.12 38.14 -9.57
C GLY A 376 4.20 38.27 -10.65
N ARG A 377 5.34 37.57 -10.52
CA ARG A 377 6.44 37.63 -11.51
C ARG A 377 6.03 37.20 -12.91
N ALA A 378 5.02 36.33 -12.99
CA ALA A 378 4.47 35.82 -14.23
C ALA A 378 3.03 36.29 -14.43
N HIS A 379 2.61 37.40 -13.82
CA HIS A 379 1.27 37.96 -13.97
C HIS A 379 0.86 38.11 -15.44
N ASP A 380 1.76 38.70 -16.23
CA ASP A 380 1.58 38.98 -17.65
C ASP A 380 1.99 37.83 -18.59
N ALA A 381 2.23 36.63 -18.05
CA ALA A 381 2.61 35.47 -18.85
C ALA A 381 1.52 35.14 -19.89
N CYS A 382 1.94 34.96 -21.14
CA CYS A 382 1.03 34.68 -22.26
C CYS A 382 0.52 33.23 -22.23
N ALA A 383 1.31 32.33 -21.65
CA ALA A 383 0.99 30.91 -21.53
C ALA A 383 1.52 30.31 -20.21
N VAL A 384 0.88 29.23 -19.80
CA VAL A 384 1.25 28.41 -18.64
C VAL A 384 1.54 27.00 -19.09
N VAL A 385 2.71 26.48 -18.73
CA VAL A 385 3.11 25.10 -18.98
C VAL A 385 3.07 24.32 -17.67
N LEU A 386 2.30 23.24 -17.64
CA LEU A 386 2.30 22.26 -16.55
C LEU A 386 3.09 21.04 -17.02
N SER A 387 4.33 20.90 -16.54
CA SER A 387 5.18 19.76 -16.90
C SER A 387 5.00 18.60 -15.93
N LEU A 388 4.45 17.50 -16.45
CA LEU A 388 4.26 16.21 -15.77
C LEU A 388 5.31 15.18 -16.20
N HIS A 389 6.40 15.62 -16.84
CA HIS A 389 7.40 14.74 -17.43
C HIS A 389 8.02 13.77 -16.42
N GLU A 390 8.32 14.24 -15.21
CA GLU A 390 8.91 13.44 -14.13
C GLU A 390 7.85 12.91 -13.13
N VAL A 391 6.55 13.01 -13.46
CA VAL A 391 5.47 12.52 -12.60
C VAL A 391 5.23 11.04 -12.86
N PHE A 392 5.43 10.22 -11.84
CA PHE A 392 5.17 8.78 -11.93
C PHE A 392 3.67 8.47 -11.78
N SER A 393 2.98 9.13 -10.85
CA SER A 393 1.54 8.95 -10.65
C SER A 393 0.86 10.14 -9.97
N LEU A 394 -0.42 10.32 -10.30
CA LEU A 394 -1.32 11.29 -9.65
C LEU A 394 -2.38 10.55 -8.84
N SER A 395 -2.57 10.92 -7.58
CA SER A 395 -3.74 10.44 -6.83
C SER A 395 -5.04 11.01 -7.41
N PRO A 396 -6.21 10.37 -7.20
CA PRO A 396 -7.49 10.91 -7.66
C PRO A 396 -7.78 12.32 -7.13
N VAL A 397 -7.30 12.66 -5.92
CA VAL A 397 -7.42 14.01 -5.37
C VAL A 397 -6.50 14.98 -6.10
N ALA A 398 -5.23 14.63 -6.29
CA ALA A 398 -4.27 15.48 -7.01
C ALA A 398 -4.74 15.76 -8.44
N LYS A 399 -5.22 14.73 -9.14
CA LYS A 399 -5.81 14.85 -10.47
C LYS A 399 -6.97 15.85 -10.51
N ARG A 400 -7.92 15.76 -9.56
CA ARG A 400 -9.05 16.72 -9.48
C ARG A 400 -8.59 18.15 -9.22
N VAL A 401 -7.62 18.36 -8.32
CA VAL A 401 -7.08 19.70 -8.03
C VAL A 401 -6.39 20.28 -9.27
N ILE A 402 -5.53 19.50 -9.94
CA ILE A 402 -4.83 19.94 -11.16
C ILE A 402 -5.83 20.22 -12.30
N HIS A 403 -6.88 19.42 -12.44
CA HIS A 403 -7.95 19.67 -13.42
C HIS A 403 -8.63 21.01 -13.15
N GLU A 404 -8.98 21.29 -11.89
CA GLU A 404 -9.58 22.56 -11.48
C GLU A 404 -8.65 23.75 -11.74
N ASP A 405 -7.35 23.62 -11.44
CA ASP A 405 -6.35 24.64 -11.73
C ASP A 405 -6.30 24.96 -13.24
N ILE A 406 -6.29 23.92 -14.11
CA ILE A 406 -6.32 24.09 -15.57
C ILE A 406 -7.60 24.80 -16.00
N PHE A 407 -8.77 24.37 -15.52
CA PHE A 407 -10.05 24.98 -15.91
C PHE A 407 -10.12 26.46 -15.51
N ARG A 408 -9.60 26.84 -14.35
CA ARG A 408 -9.55 28.23 -13.89
C ARG A 408 -8.64 29.08 -14.78
N LEU A 409 -7.43 28.59 -15.05
CA LEU A 409 -6.47 29.29 -15.92
C LEU A 409 -7.05 29.53 -17.32
N VAL A 410 -7.72 28.54 -17.90
CA VAL A 410 -8.37 28.70 -19.21
C VAL A 410 -9.55 29.68 -19.13
N LYS A 411 -10.35 29.64 -18.07
CA LYS A 411 -11.48 30.56 -17.86
C LYS A 411 -11.03 32.01 -17.69
N GLU A 412 -9.85 32.24 -17.10
CA GLU A 412 -9.17 33.54 -17.04
C GLU A 412 -8.59 33.98 -18.39
N GLY A 413 -8.69 33.13 -19.43
CA GLY A 413 -8.26 33.42 -20.79
C GLY A 413 -6.80 33.08 -21.07
N ARG A 414 -6.08 32.44 -20.13
CA ARG A 414 -4.68 32.03 -20.32
C ARG A 414 -4.60 30.81 -21.25
N PHE A 415 -3.54 30.74 -22.04
CA PHE A 415 -3.22 29.56 -22.85
C PHE A 415 -2.45 28.56 -22.00
N VAL A 416 -2.92 27.31 -21.91
CA VAL A 416 -2.38 26.30 -21.00
C VAL A 416 -1.92 25.07 -21.77
N VAL A 417 -0.68 24.64 -21.53
CA VAL A 417 -0.11 23.43 -22.14
C VAL A 417 0.33 22.45 -21.04
N ALA A 418 -0.22 21.24 -21.05
CA ALA A 418 0.25 20.15 -20.19
C ALA A 418 1.21 19.23 -20.95
N ILE A 419 2.43 19.05 -20.43
CA ILE A 419 3.39 18.06 -20.96
C ILE A 419 3.19 16.77 -20.16
N ASP A 420 2.52 15.78 -20.77
CA ASP A 420 2.11 14.54 -20.11
C ASP A 420 2.45 13.31 -20.98
N PRO A 421 3.72 12.89 -21.05
CA PRO A 421 4.12 11.74 -21.85
C PRO A 421 3.53 10.42 -21.31
N GLY A 422 3.34 10.33 -19.98
CA GLY A 422 2.82 9.15 -19.29
C GLY A 422 1.30 9.04 -19.28
N ASN A 423 0.58 10.02 -19.85
CA ASN A 423 -0.88 10.10 -19.81
C ASN A 423 -1.44 9.98 -18.38
N VAL A 424 -0.75 10.55 -17.39
CA VAL A 424 -1.16 10.48 -15.98
C VAL A 424 -2.31 11.43 -15.68
N LEU A 425 -2.44 12.53 -16.44
CA LEU A 425 -3.42 13.59 -16.23
C LEU A 425 -4.84 13.16 -16.59
N GLN A 426 -5.03 12.31 -17.61
CA GLN A 426 -6.35 11.78 -18.06
C GLN A 426 -7.49 12.80 -17.96
N ILE A 427 -7.29 13.99 -18.54
CA ILE A 427 -8.27 15.09 -18.52
C ILE A 427 -9.17 15.02 -19.75
N ASP A 428 -10.44 15.37 -19.56
CA ASP A 428 -11.41 15.53 -20.65
C ASP A 428 -11.11 16.82 -21.43
N ARG A 429 -10.57 16.66 -22.65
CA ARG A 429 -10.12 17.78 -23.49
C ARG A 429 -11.28 18.63 -24.00
N GLU A 430 -12.46 18.05 -24.20
CA GLU A 430 -13.62 18.78 -24.70
C GLU A 430 -14.13 19.80 -23.67
N LYS A 431 -14.03 19.44 -22.38
CA LYS A 431 -14.39 20.33 -21.27
C LYS A 431 -13.35 21.42 -20.99
N ALA A 432 -12.10 21.21 -21.37
CA ALA A 432 -11.01 22.13 -21.07
C ALA A 432 -10.95 23.34 -22.02
N GLY A 433 -11.65 23.31 -23.16
CA GLY A 433 -11.70 24.40 -24.12
C GLY A 433 -10.49 24.49 -25.05
N GLU A 434 -10.58 25.35 -26.08
CA GLU A 434 -9.59 25.41 -27.17
C GLU A 434 -8.21 25.93 -26.76
N LYS A 435 -8.15 26.69 -25.66
CA LYS A 435 -6.93 27.26 -25.08
C LYS A 435 -6.13 26.27 -24.22
N PHE A 436 -6.53 25.00 -24.18
CA PHE A 436 -5.81 23.94 -23.49
C PHE A 436 -5.27 22.89 -24.46
N LYS A 437 -3.99 22.53 -24.31
CA LYS A 437 -3.33 21.49 -25.12
C LYS A 437 -2.60 20.49 -24.23
N VAL A 438 -2.61 19.22 -24.64
CA VAL A 438 -1.82 18.15 -24.00
C VAL A 438 -0.84 17.62 -25.01
N VAL A 439 0.45 17.67 -24.67
CA VAL A 439 1.56 17.27 -25.52
C VAL A 439 2.47 16.28 -24.80
N LYS A 440 3.38 15.62 -25.52
CA LYS A 440 4.31 14.64 -24.95
C LYS A 440 5.70 15.20 -24.66
N THR A 441 6.09 16.26 -25.34
CA THR A 441 7.45 16.82 -25.27
C THR A 441 7.45 18.33 -25.08
N GLU A 442 8.55 18.85 -24.53
CA GLU A 442 8.77 20.29 -24.42
C GLU A 442 8.80 20.98 -25.79
N GLU A 443 9.30 20.30 -26.82
CA GLU A 443 9.32 20.83 -28.19
C GLU A 443 7.91 21.04 -28.73
N GLN A 444 7.02 20.06 -28.55
CA GLN A 444 5.62 20.20 -28.92
C GLN A 444 4.95 21.33 -28.13
N ALA A 445 5.26 21.47 -26.84
CA ALA A 445 4.74 22.59 -26.04
C ALA A 445 5.17 23.94 -26.60
N ARG A 446 6.45 24.09 -26.98
CA ARG A 446 6.96 25.31 -27.62
C ARG A 446 6.25 25.59 -28.94
N ASN A 447 6.05 24.58 -29.77
CA ASN A 447 5.39 24.72 -31.06
C ASN A 447 3.90 25.14 -30.91
N GLU A 448 3.19 24.61 -29.91
CA GLU A 448 1.80 25.01 -29.62
C GLU A 448 1.70 26.46 -29.14
N ILE A 449 2.70 26.98 -28.41
CA ILE A 449 2.68 28.34 -27.87
C ILE A 449 3.19 29.36 -28.91
N GLY A 450 4.39 29.15 -29.46
CA GLY A 450 5.09 30.12 -30.33
C GLY A 450 5.03 29.80 -31.83
N GLY A 451 4.65 28.59 -32.22
CA GLY A 451 4.76 28.09 -33.59
C GLY A 451 6.06 27.32 -33.88
N THR A 452 6.09 26.63 -35.01
CA THR A 452 7.20 25.75 -35.41
C THR A 452 8.53 26.50 -35.53
N GLY A 453 9.58 25.97 -34.92
CA GLY A 453 10.93 26.55 -35.01
C GLY A 453 11.24 27.63 -33.97
N CYS A 454 10.41 27.76 -32.92
CA CYS A 454 10.71 28.64 -31.78
C CYS A 454 11.72 28.03 -30.79
N GLN A 455 12.53 28.88 -30.18
CA GLN A 455 13.45 28.53 -29.10
C GLN A 455 12.96 29.11 -27.76
N ALA A 456 13.26 28.43 -26.65
CA ALA A 456 12.99 28.95 -25.32
C ALA A 456 14.30 29.44 -24.70
N VAL A 457 14.32 30.71 -24.30
CA VAL A 457 15.41 31.26 -23.47
C VAL A 457 14.92 31.25 -22.03
N ALA A 458 15.52 30.40 -21.21
CA ALA A 458 15.26 30.40 -19.78
C ALA A 458 15.74 31.73 -19.19
N GLN A 459 14.92 32.37 -18.37
CA GLN A 459 15.43 33.39 -17.46
C GLN A 459 16.12 32.64 -16.31
N SER A 460 17.44 32.45 -16.41
CA SER A 460 18.22 31.95 -15.29
C SER A 460 18.12 32.96 -14.15
N ASN A 461 17.60 32.53 -13.01
CA ASN A 461 17.97 33.16 -11.75
C ASN A 461 18.56 32.04 -10.89
N ASP A 462 19.89 32.07 -10.80
CA ASP A 462 20.64 31.39 -9.74
C ASP A 462 20.10 31.85 -8.39
N TRP A 463 19.54 30.90 -7.63
CA TRP A 463 19.55 30.86 -6.16
C TRP A 463 19.52 29.40 -5.71
#